data_AF-X1EX89-F1
#
_entry.id   AF-X1EX89-F1
#
_cell.length_a   1.000
_cell.length_b   1.000
_cell.length_c   1.000
_cell.angle_alpha   90.00
_cell.angle_beta   90.00
_cell.angle_gamma   90.00
#
_symmetry.space_group_name_H-M   'P 1'
#
loop_
_entity.id
_entity.type
_entity.pdbx_description
1 polymer ?
#
loop_
_entity_poly.entity_id
_entity_poly.type
_entity_poly.pdbx_seq_one_letter_code
_entity_poly.pdbx_strand_id
1 'polypeptide(L)' 'MDLKKMSSGQTLELIVDDIGAIKDVPALLNKTGDELLETKEDGDHLIFMIQKA' A
#
# COMPACT_ATOMS: atom_id res chain seq x y z
N MET A 1 -10.23 5.95 1.96
CA MET A 1 -10.68 7.34 2.11
C MET A 1 -9.53 8.31 2.47
N ASP A 2 -8.27 7.89 2.36
CA ASP A 2 -7.10 8.79 2.54
C ASP A 2 -6.18 8.85 1.32
N LEU A 3 -6.01 7.74 0.59
CA LEU A 3 -5.23 7.70 -0.67
C LEU A 3 -5.70 8.72 -1.73
N LYS A 4 -7.01 8.97 -1.82
CA LYS A 4 -7.60 9.95 -2.75
C LYS A 4 -7.34 11.41 -2.37
N LYS A 5 -6.85 11.67 -1.15
CA LYS A 5 -6.55 13.02 -0.65
C LYS A 5 -5.05 13.31 -0.66
N MET A 6 -4.22 12.31 -0.95
CA MET A 6 -2.78 12.46 -1.07
C MET A 6 -2.42 13.13 -2.39
N SER A 7 -1.41 13.98 -2.34
CA SER A 7 -0.78 14.55 -3.51
C SER A 7 0.22 13.56 -4.10
N SER A 8 0.41 13.61 -5.42
CA SER A 8 1.45 12.87 -6.13
C SER A 8 2.82 13.06 -5.46
N GLY A 9 3.56 11.97 -5.30
CA GLY A 9 4.86 11.92 -4.64
C GLY A 9 4.81 11.67 -3.14
N GLN A 10 3.64 11.75 -2.48
CA GLN A 10 3.52 11.41 -1.06
C GLN A 10 3.55 9.89 -0.84
N THR A 11 4.14 9.48 0.28
CA THR A 11 4.24 8.06 0.67
C THR A 11 3.27 7.75 1.80
N LEU A 12 2.60 6.58 1.71
CA LEU A 12 1.74 6.00 2.74
C LEU A 12 2.37 4.70 3.23
N GLU A 13 2.51 4.57 4.54
CA GLU A 13 2.78 3.29 5.19
C GLU A 13 1.44 2.66 5.60
N LEU A 14 1.18 1.46 5.09
CA LEU A 14 -0.04 0.70 5.36
C LEU A 14 0.33 -0.56 6.13
N ILE A 15 -0.08 -0.63 7.40
CA ILE A 15 0.13 -1.78 8.28
C ILE A 15 -1.19 -2.54 8.39
N VAL A 16 -1.18 -3.84 8.10
CA VAL A 16 -2.37 -4.70 8.13
C VAL A 16 -2.01 -6.06 8.73
N ASP A 17 -2.96 -6.72 9.36
CA ASP A 17 -2.84 -8.07 9.94
C ASP A 17 -3.49 -9.15 9.04
N ASP A 18 -4.05 -8.74 7.89
CA ASP A 18 -4.69 -9.64 6.94
C ASP A 18 -3.75 -10.07 5.81
N ILE A 19 -3.46 -11.37 5.75
CA ILE A 19 -2.65 -12.01 4.70
C ILE A 19 -3.25 -11.80 3.29
N GLY A 20 -4.57 -11.61 3.18
CA GLY A 20 -5.25 -11.29 1.93
C GLY A 20 -4.69 -10.03 1.25
N ALA A 21 -4.17 -9.09 2.04
CA ALA A 21 -3.61 -7.83 1.56
C ALA A 21 -2.41 -8.02 0.62
N ILE A 22 -1.67 -9.13 0.69
CA ILE A 22 -0.57 -9.44 -0.22
C ILE A 22 -1.02 -9.42 -1.69
N LYS A 23 -2.25 -9.84 -1.96
CA LYS A 23 -2.81 -9.87 -3.33
C LYS A 23 -3.65 -8.62 -3.62
N ASP A 24 -4.40 -8.17 -2.62
CA ASP A 24 -5.34 -7.06 -2.81
C ASP A 24 -4.64 -5.71 -2.96
N VAL A 25 -3.55 -5.46 -2.21
CA VAL A 25 -2.80 -4.19 -2.28
C VAL A 25 -2.18 -4.00 -3.68
N PRO A 26 -1.38 -4.92 -4.24
CA PRO A 26 -0.86 -4.75 -5.61
C PRO A 26 -1.97 -4.61 -6.66
N ALA A 27 -3.08 -5.34 -6.51
CA ALA A 27 -4.22 -5.23 -7.43
C ALA A 27 -4.91 -3.85 -7.36
N LEU A 28 -4.99 -3.27 -6.16
CA LEU A 28 -5.51 -1.91 -5.96
C LEU A 28 -4.58 -0.86 -6.59
N LEU A 29 -3.28 -0.97 -6.34
CA LEU A 29 -2.28 -0.02 -6.85
C LEU A 29 -2.22 -0.02 -8.38
N ASN A 30 -2.28 -1.20 -9.00
CA ASN A 30 -2.39 -1.32 -10.45
C ASN A 30 -3.64 -0.63 -11.03
N LYS A 31 -4.75 -0.57 -10.29
CA LYS A 31 -5.97 0.13 -10.72
C LYS A 31 -5.90 1.63 -10.51
N THR A 32 -5.23 2.09 -9.46
CA THR A 32 -5.10 3.53 -9.16
C THR A 32 -3.93 4.18 -9.88
N GLY A 33 -2.99 3.38 -10.38
CA GLY A 33 -1.73 3.84 -10.98
C GLY A 33 -0.67 4.22 -9.94
N ASP A 34 -0.92 3.93 -8.66
CA ASP A 34 0.02 4.19 -7.57
C ASP A 34 1.13 3.14 -7.54
N GLU A 35 2.26 3.48 -6.93
CA GLU A 35 3.45 2.64 -6.92
C GLU A 35 3.65 1.97 -5.56
N LEU A 36 3.94 0.66 -5.59
CA LEU A 36 4.37 -0.07 -4.40
C LEU A 36 5.89 0.05 -4.28
N LEU A 37 6.37 0.75 -3.25
CA LEU A 37 7.80 0.92 -3.00
C LEU A 37 8.40 -0.29 -2.28
N GLU A 38 7.73 -0.77 -1.22
CA GLU A 38 8.23 -1.86 -0.39
C GLU A 38 7.07 -2.66 0.22
N THR A 39 7.31 -3.96 0.42
CA THR A 39 6.47 -4.82 1.26
C THR A 39 7.36 -5.48 2.30
N LYS A 40 6.96 -5.42 3.56
CA LYS A 40 7.66 -6.02 4.68
C LYS A 40 6.70 -6.86 5.52
N GLU A 41 7.16 -8.00 5.98
CA GLU A 41 6.45 -8.83 6.95
C GLU A 41 7.08 -8.61 8.33
N ASP A 42 6.26 -8.26 9.32
CA ASP A 42 6.68 -8.03 10.71
C ASP A 42 5.77 -8.79 11.67
N GLY A 43 6.16 -10.02 11.98
CA GLY A 43 5.39 -10.94 12.81
C GLY A 43 4.04 -11.27 12.18
N ASP A 44 2.96 -10.86 12.85
CA ASP A 44 1.58 -11.05 12.38
C ASP A 44 1.08 -9.90 11.49
N HIS A 45 1.94 -8.95 11.14
CA HIS A 45 1.58 -7.79 10.32
C HIS A 45 2.34 -7.76 8.99
N LEU A 46 1.68 -7.22 7.98
CA LEU A 46 2.21 -6.85 6.68
C LEU A 46 2.25 -5.33 6.60
N ILE A 47 3.40 -4.80 6.19
CA ILE A 47 3.65 -3.38 6.04
C ILE A 47 3.90 -3.12 4.57
N PHE A 48 3.09 -2.26 3.96
CA PHE A 48 3.22 -1.83 2.57
C PHE A 48 3.59 -0.34 2.52
N MET A 49 4.67 -0.02 1.83
CA MET A 49 5.07 1.35 1.57
C MET A 49 4.63 1.73 0.16
N ILE A 50 3.69 2.66 0.05
CA ILE A 50 3.01 3.01 -1.20
C ILE A 50 3.32 4.47 -1.54
N GLN A 51 3.72 4.75 -2.76
CA GLN A 51 3.84 6.11 -3.28
C GLN A 51 2.63 6.46 -4.14
N LYS A 52 2.00 7.58 -3.81
CA LYS A 52 0.93 8.14 -4.63
C LYS A 52 1.54 8.65 -5.94
N ALA A 53 1.07 8.13 -7.07
CA ALA A 53 1.42 8.67 -8.39
C ALA A 53 0.74 10.02 -8.65
#